data_AF-A0A2U3C0V1-F1
#
_entry.id   AF-A0A2U3C0V1-F1
#
_cell.length_a   1.000
_cell.length_b   1.000
_cell.length_c   1.000
_cell.angle_alpha   90.00
_cell.angle_beta   90.00
_cell.angle_gamma   90.00
#
_symmetry.space_group_name_H-M   'P 1'
#
loop_
_entity.id
_entity.type
_entity.pdbx_description
1 polymer ?
#
loop_
_entity_poly.entity_id
_entity_poly.type
_entity_poly.pdbx_seq_one_letter_code
_entity_poly.pdbx_strand_id
1 'polypeptide(L)'
;MGYRPRPEVRKALLVGSALAVLGGLNAPAAIGFARHEYHQYRINQPAYKAAYGHWDQLDMPAKYRVNSIHATLLPTGKVLLIAGSGNTIRHFEGGSFDSTLWVDPAQLNLLRARMDAYAPLH
;
A
#
# COMPACT_ATOMS: atom_id res chain seq x y z
N MET A 1 -39.31 52.60 1.77
CA MET A 1 -38.36 52.53 2.91
C MET A 1 -37.46 51.32 2.71
N GLY A 2 -36.15 51.49 2.60
CA GLY A 2 -35.21 50.38 2.43
C GLY A 2 -34.86 49.73 3.76
N TYR A 3 -35.01 48.42 3.87
CA TYR A 3 -34.60 47.65 5.05
C TYR A 3 -33.08 47.77 5.25
N ARG A 4 -32.65 48.45 6.32
CA ARG A 4 -31.25 48.51 6.76
C ARG A 4 -31.05 47.47 7.86
N PRO A 5 -30.38 46.34 7.59
CA PRO A 5 -30.12 45.35 8.63
C PRO A 5 -29.22 45.94 9.71
N ARG A 6 -29.48 45.55 10.97
CA ARG A 6 -28.65 45.95 12.11
C ARG A 6 -27.20 45.47 11.90
N PRO A 7 -26.18 46.23 12.34
CA PRO A 7 -24.76 45.87 12.15
C PRO A 7 -24.40 44.46 12.63
N GLU A 8 -25.04 43.99 13.70
CA GLU A 8 -24.85 42.65 14.26
C GLU A 8 -25.31 41.54 13.31
N VAL A 9 -26.46 41.73 12.65
CA VAL A 9 -26.99 40.78 11.65
C VAL A 9 -26.06 40.69 10.45
N ARG A 10 -25.53 41.83 9.99
CA ARG A 10 -24.55 41.86 8.89
C ARG A 10 -23.26 41.12 9.25
N LYS A 11 -22.73 41.30 10.46
CA LYS A 11 -21.54 40.59 10.94
C LYS A 11 -21.77 39.08 11.00
N ALA A 12 -22.91 38.65 11.55
CA ALA A 12 -23.27 37.24 11.63
C ALA A 12 -23.36 36.58 10.24
N LEU A 13 -23.97 37.26 9.26
CA LEU A 13 -24.05 36.77 7.87
C LEU A 13 -22.67 36.66 7.21
N LEU A 14 -21.77 37.61 7.45
CA LEU A 14 -20.41 37.57 6.91
C LEU A 14 -19.60 36.42 7.53
N VAL A 15 -19.66 36.24 8.85
CA VAL A 15 -18.98 35.15 9.55
C VAL A 15 -19.55 33.79 9.11
N GLY A 16 -20.88 33.65 9.09
CA GLY A 16 -21.55 32.43 8.63
C GLY A 16 -21.20 32.08 7.18
N SER A 17 -21.20 33.07 6.29
CA SER A 17 -20.78 32.89 4.90
C SER A 17 -19.32 32.47 4.79
N ALA A 18 -18.42 33.11 5.55
CA ALA A 18 -17.01 32.76 5.57
C ALA A 18 -16.79 31.31 6.04
N LEU A 19 -17.48 30.89 7.11
CA LEU A 19 -17.42 29.51 7.59
C LEU A 19 -18.00 28.52 6.57
N ALA A 20 -19.10 28.86 5.90
CA ALA A 20 -19.69 28.02 4.87
C ALA A 20 -18.75 27.84 3.66
N VAL A 21 -18.08 28.91 3.22
CA VAL A 21 -17.07 28.84 2.15
C VAL A 21 -15.88 27.99 2.60
N LEU A 22 -15.35 28.22 3.80
CA LEU A 22 -14.25 27.42 4.33
C LEU A 22 -14.64 25.94 4.45
N GLY A 23 -15.84 25.64 4.94
CA GLY A 23 -16.37 24.29 4.99
C GLY A 23 -16.50 23.66 3.60
N GLY A 24 -17.05 24.39 2.63
CA GLY A 24 -17.19 23.94 1.25
C GLY A 24 -15.85 23.66 0.56
N LEU A 25 -14.84 24.51 0.78
CA LEU A 25 -13.50 24.32 0.21
C LEU A 25 -12.75 23.13 0.84
N ASN A 26 -13.05 22.76 2.09
CA ASN A 26 -12.44 21.63 2.79
C ASN A 26 -13.25 20.31 2.70
N ALA A 27 -14.54 20.39 2.36
CA ALA A 27 -15.42 19.23 2.31
C ALA A 27 -14.90 18.10 1.40
N PRO A 28 -14.35 18.35 0.19
CA PRO A 28 -13.79 17.28 -0.64
C PRO A 28 -12.67 16.50 0.05
N ALA A 29 -11.76 17.18 0.74
CA ALA A 29 -10.66 16.54 1.46
C ALA A 29 -11.18 15.72 2.66
N ALA A 30 -12.09 16.28 3.44
CA ALA A 30 -12.67 15.59 4.59
C ALA A 30 -13.45 14.34 4.19
N ILE A 31 -14.26 14.42 3.12
CA ILE A 31 -15.00 13.29 2.57
C ILE A 31 -14.05 12.25 1.99
N GLY A 32 -13.01 12.70 1.27
CA GLY A 32 -11.99 11.80 0.71
C GLY A 32 -11.29 10.98 1.80
N PHE A 33 -10.84 11.65 2.86
CA PHE A 33 -10.24 10.99 4.02
C PHE A 33 -11.20 10.00 4.69
N ALA A 34 -12.44 10.42 4.99
CA ALA A 34 -13.42 9.54 5.62
C ALA A 34 -13.75 8.31 4.77
N ARG A 35 -13.83 8.46 3.43
CA ARG A 35 -14.02 7.34 2.50
C ARG A 35 -12.82 6.39 2.50
N HIS A 36 -11.60 6.93 2.52
CA HIS A 36 -10.38 6.12 2.59
C HIS A 36 -10.34 5.29 3.88
N GLU A 37 -10.53 5.92 5.03
CA GLU A 37 -10.53 5.23 6.33
C GLU A 37 -11.65 4.20 6.43
N TYR A 38 -12.86 4.54 5.97
CA TYR A 38 -13.96 3.59 5.94
C TYR A 38 -13.69 2.41 5.00
N HIS A 39 -13.08 2.66 3.84
CA HIS A 39 -12.68 1.60 2.91
C HIS A 39 -11.66 0.65 3.56
N GLN A 40 -10.60 1.20 4.17
CA GLN A 40 -9.59 0.41 4.88
C GLN A 40 -10.19 -0.40 6.02
N TYR A 41 -11.05 0.20 6.83
CA TYR A 41 -11.78 -0.51 7.88
C TYR A 41 -12.59 -1.67 7.31
N ARG A 42 -13.36 -1.42 6.24
CA ARG A 42 -14.29 -2.41 5.66
C ARG A 42 -13.55 -3.59 5.02
N ILE A 43 -12.52 -3.34 4.22
CA ILE A 43 -11.76 -4.42 3.55
C ILE A 43 -10.93 -5.26 4.53
N ASN A 44 -10.69 -4.73 5.74
CA ASN A 44 -9.94 -5.42 6.77
C ASN A 44 -10.80 -6.22 7.77
N GLN A 45 -12.13 -6.19 7.64
CA GLN A 45 -13.01 -6.98 8.52
C GLN A 45 -12.85 -8.49 8.28
N PRO A 46 -12.87 -9.33 9.34
CA PRO A 46 -12.71 -10.78 9.18
C PRO A 46 -13.73 -11.41 8.22
N ALA A 47 -15.00 -11.02 8.30
CA ALA A 47 -16.04 -11.50 7.40
C ALA A 47 -15.79 -11.08 5.94
N TYR A 48 -15.26 -9.87 5.72
CA TYR A 48 -14.88 -9.41 4.38
C TYR A 48 -13.70 -10.21 3.84
N LYS A 49 -12.63 -10.38 4.62
CA LYS A 49 -11.45 -11.16 4.22
C LYS A 49 -11.79 -12.61 3.94
N ALA A 50 -12.68 -13.23 4.73
CA ALA A 50 -13.12 -14.60 4.51
C ALA A 50 -13.91 -14.77 3.20
N ALA A 51 -14.71 -13.77 2.82
CA ALA A 51 -15.52 -13.82 1.60
C ALA A 51 -14.76 -13.43 0.33
N TYR A 52 -13.81 -12.49 0.42
CA TYR A 52 -13.19 -11.85 -0.76
C TYR A 52 -11.66 -11.94 -0.81
N GLY A 53 -11.02 -12.48 0.22
CA GLY A 53 -9.56 -12.43 0.37
C GLY A 53 -9.04 -11.04 0.76
N HIS A 54 -7.73 -10.86 0.67
CA HIS A 54 -7.04 -9.63 1.03
C HIS A 54 -5.78 -9.47 0.18
N TRP A 55 -5.52 -8.23 -0.25
CA TRP A 55 -4.26 -7.85 -0.89
C TRP A 55 -3.38 -7.17 0.14
N ASP A 56 -2.10 -7.50 0.13
CA ASP A 56 -1.11 -6.86 0.97
C ASP A 56 0.14 -6.54 0.14
N GLN A 57 0.85 -5.49 0.53
CA GLN A 57 2.10 -5.11 -0.10
C GLN A 57 3.26 -5.80 0.60
N LEU A 58 4.04 -6.52 -0.17
CA LEU A 58 5.25 -7.16 0.33
C LEU A 58 6.41 -6.16 0.32
N ASP A 59 7.00 -5.92 1.48
CA ASP A 59 8.19 -5.08 1.61
C ASP A 59 9.48 -5.87 1.33
N MET A 60 10.18 -5.48 0.26
CA MET A 60 11.51 -5.99 -0.06
C MET A 60 12.58 -4.94 0.28
N PRO A 61 13.67 -5.31 1.00
CA PRO A 61 14.77 -4.39 1.26
C PRO A 61 15.35 -3.82 -0.03
N ALA A 62 15.66 -2.53 -0.05
CA ALA A 62 16.07 -1.81 -1.27
C ALA A 62 17.20 -2.51 -2.04
N LYS A 63 18.19 -3.08 -1.32
CA LYS A 63 19.33 -3.81 -1.91
C LYS A 63 18.96 -5.08 -2.69
N TYR A 64 17.74 -5.60 -2.52
CA TYR A 64 17.28 -6.82 -3.20
C TYR A 64 16.15 -6.54 -4.19
N ARG A 65 15.71 -5.29 -4.32
CA ARG A 65 14.68 -4.90 -5.29
C ARG A 65 15.26 -5.00 -6.70
N VAL A 66 14.52 -5.65 -7.58
CA VAL A 66 14.83 -5.72 -9.01
C VAL A 66 13.57 -5.38 -9.80
N ASN A 67 13.74 -4.83 -11.01
CA ASN A 67 12.62 -4.63 -11.95
C ASN A 67 12.24 -5.97 -12.57
N SER A 68 11.62 -6.85 -11.77
CA SER A 68 11.27 -8.20 -12.20
C SER A 68 10.28 -8.17 -13.36
N ILE A 69 10.63 -8.83 -14.47
CA ILE A 69 9.79 -8.98 -15.66
C ILE A 69 9.18 -10.39 -15.69
N HIS A 70 9.92 -11.38 -15.18
CA HIS A 70 9.47 -12.76 -15.09
C HIS A 70 9.55 -13.28 -13.65
N ALA A 71 8.68 -14.22 -13.31
CA ALA A 71 8.69 -14.90 -12.02
C ALA A 71 8.42 -16.39 -12.20
N THR A 72 9.02 -17.24 -11.36
CA THR A 72 8.70 -18.68 -11.33
C THR A 72 8.78 -19.24 -9.90
N LEU A 73 7.88 -20.19 -9.60
CA LEU A 73 7.87 -20.92 -8.33
C LEU A 73 8.85 -22.11 -8.42
N LEU A 74 9.75 -22.22 -7.45
CA LEU A 74 10.71 -23.30 -7.38
C LEU A 74 10.19 -24.46 -6.51
N PRO A 75 10.67 -25.71 -6.73
CA PRO A 75 10.33 -26.86 -5.88
C PRO A 75 10.67 -26.69 -4.39
N THR A 76 11.58 -25.76 -4.07
CA THR A 76 11.94 -25.37 -2.69
C THR A 76 10.89 -24.49 -2.01
N GLY A 77 9.84 -24.06 -2.72
CA GLY A 77 8.84 -23.11 -2.25
C GLY A 77 9.23 -21.64 -2.43
N LYS A 78 10.48 -21.36 -2.87
CA LYS A 78 10.95 -20.00 -3.15
C LYS A 78 10.42 -19.51 -4.51
N VAL A 79 10.30 -18.20 -4.68
CA VAL A 79 9.95 -17.59 -5.97
C VAL A 79 11.20 -16.93 -6.55
N LEU A 80 11.61 -17.34 -7.74
CA LEU A 80 12.68 -16.68 -8.49
C LEU A 80 12.09 -15.52 -9.29
N LEU A 81 12.59 -14.33 -9.06
CA LEU A 81 12.26 -13.10 -9.75
C LEU A 81 13.40 -12.73 -10.69
N ILE A 82 13.11 -12.59 -11.98
CA ILE A 82 14.12 -12.38 -13.03
C ILE A 82 13.86 -11.02 -13.67
N ALA A 83 14.83 -10.11 -13.54
CA ALA A 83 14.79 -8.79 -14.16
C ALA A 83 15.60 -8.74 -15.46
N GLY A 84 16.72 -9.47 -15.53
CA GLY A 84 17.71 -9.23 -16.58
C GLY A 84 18.23 -7.80 -16.46
N SER A 85 18.21 -7.02 -17.54
CA SER A 85 18.55 -5.58 -17.49
C SER A 85 17.47 -4.71 -16.85
N GLY A 86 16.34 -5.30 -16.43
CA GLY A 86 15.27 -4.59 -15.75
C GLY A 86 14.62 -3.50 -16.60
N ASN A 87 14.51 -3.74 -17.92
CA ASN A 87 14.05 -2.78 -18.92
C ASN A 87 14.83 -1.44 -18.89
N THR A 88 16.13 -1.49 -18.62
CA THR A 88 16.98 -0.30 -18.55
C THR A 88 18.17 -0.40 -19.49
N ILE A 89 18.30 0.58 -20.40
CA ILE A 89 19.40 0.65 -21.40
C ILE A 89 20.77 0.66 -20.71
N ARG A 90 20.91 1.46 -19.64
CA ARG A 90 22.15 1.53 -18.85
C ARG A 90 22.61 0.17 -18.32
N HIS A 91 21.68 -0.65 -17.82
CA HIS A 91 22.01 -2.00 -17.34
C HIS A 91 22.39 -2.92 -18.51
N PHE A 92 21.68 -2.82 -19.63
CA PHE A 92 21.97 -3.61 -20.82
C PHE A 92 23.35 -3.30 -21.43
N GLU A 93 23.65 -2.02 -21.69
CA GLU A 93 24.95 -1.57 -22.21
C GLU A 93 26.09 -1.84 -21.23
N GLY A 94 25.80 -1.78 -19.92
CA GLY A 94 26.75 -2.12 -18.86
C GLY A 94 26.91 -3.62 -18.58
N GLY A 95 26.18 -4.50 -19.28
CA GLY A 95 26.23 -5.96 -19.06
C GLY A 95 25.72 -6.42 -17.69
N SER A 96 24.89 -5.61 -17.02
CA SER A 96 24.31 -5.90 -15.70
C SER A 96 22.95 -6.59 -15.87
N PHE A 97 22.84 -7.81 -15.33
CA PHE A 97 21.65 -8.62 -15.40
C PHE A 97 21.33 -9.22 -14.02
N ASP A 98 20.22 -8.79 -13.43
CA ASP A 98 19.88 -9.12 -12.05
C ASP A 98 18.73 -10.14 -11.95
N SER A 99 18.83 -10.98 -10.92
CA SER A 99 17.76 -11.85 -10.47
C SER A 99 17.81 -11.96 -8.95
N THR A 100 16.66 -12.19 -8.31
CA THR A 100 16.57 -12.30 -6.86
C THR A 100 15.63 -13.42 -6.47
N LEU A 101 15.90 -14.04 -5.33
CA LEU A 101 15.04 -15.06 -4.76
C LEU A 101 14.19 -14.42 -3.67
N TRP A 102 12.88 -14.49 -3.86
CA TRP A 102 11.92 -14.17 -2.83
C TRP A 102 11.53 -15.42 -2.03
N VAL A 103 11.38 -15.23 -0.72
CA VAL A 103 10.89 -16.24 0.22
C VAL A 103 9.89 -15.56 1.14
N ASP A 104 8.73 -16.19 1.35
CA ASP A 104 7.80 -15.78 2.39
C ASP A 104 8.47 -15.97 3.78
N PRO A 105 8.62 -14.91 4.60
CA PRO A 105 9.20 -15.03 5.94
C PRO A 105 8.49 -16.07 6.83
N ALA A 106 7.17 -16.23 6.70
CA ALA A 106 6.41 -17.22 7.45
C ALA A 106 6.74 -18.65 6.99
N GLN A 107 6.91 -18.85 5.68
CA GLN A 107 7.35 -20.14 5.12
C GLN A 107 8.81 -20.44 5.47
N LEU A 108 9.68 -19.43 5.56
CA LEU A 108 11.08 -19.62 5.96
C LEU A 108 11.20 -20.20 7.37
N ASN A 109 10.33 -19.78 8.30
CA ASN A 109 10.30 -20.33 9.66
C ASN A 109 9.82 -21.78 9.69
N LEU A 110 8.83 -22.13 8.86
CA LEU A 110 8.36 -23.51 8.72
C LEU A 110 9.39 -24.43 8.05
N LEU A 111 10.11 -23.92 7.04
CA LEU A 111 11.19 -24.64 6.38
C LEU A 111 12.37 -24.86 7.32
N ARG A 112 12.76 -23.86 8.12
CA ARG A 112 13.79 -24.01 9.17
C ARG A 112 13.38 -25.03 10.22
N ALA A 113 12.18 -24.89 10.79
CA ALA A 113 11.66 -25.85 11.77
C ALA A 113 11.61 -27.29 11.23
N ARG A 114 11.27 -27.46 9.94
CA ARG A 114 11.32 -28.77 9.28
C ARG A 114 12.76 -29.25 9.10
N MET A 115 13.70 -28.40 8.66
CA MET A 115 15.10 -28.79 8.47
C MET A 115 15.80 -29.13 9.79
N ASP A 116 15.50 -28.42 10.87
CA ASP A 116 16.01 -28.71 12.21
C ASP A 116 15.46 -30.04 12.75
N ALA A 117 14.22 -30.40 12.41
CA ALA A 117 13.63 -31.70 12.73
C ALA A 117 14.26 -32.87 11.94
N TYR A 118 14.99 -32.59 10.85
CA TYR A 118 15.73 -33.58 10.06
C TYR A 118 17.26 -33.47 10.22
N ALA A 119 17.75 -32.57 11.07
CA ALA A 119 19.16 -32.53 11.41
C ALA A 119 19.52 -33.83 12.15
N PRO A 120 20.44 -34.67 11.63
CA PRO A 120 20.84 -35.88 12.35
C PRO A 120 21.44 -35.47 13.69
N LEU A 121 20.95 -36.08 14.77
CA LEU A 121 21.54 -35.97 16.09
C LEU A 121 22.97 -36.50 15.98
N HIS A 122 23.94 -35.59 16.03
CA HIS A 122 25.34 -35.92 16.27
C HIS A 122 25.59 -36.06 17.77
#